data_AF-A0A7V5TNJ8-F1
#
_entry.id   AF-A0A7V5TNJ8-F1
#
_cell.length_a   1.000
_cell.length_b   1.000
_cell.length_c   1.000
_cell.angle_alpha   90.00
_cell.angle_beta   90.00
_cell.angle_gamma   90.00
#
_symmetry.space_group_name_H-M   'P 1'
#
loop_
_entity.id
_entity.type
_entity.pdbx_description
1 polymer ?
#
loop_
_entity_poly.entity_id
_entity_poly.type
_entity_poly.pdbx_seq_one_letter_code
_entity_poly.pdbx_strand_id
1 'polypeptide(L)' 'MPTMLARITCPNCKQQFQAEVEQILDVRADPSAKFRVLNGLVNFARCPHCGMQGALD' A
#
# COMPACT_ATOMS: atom_id res chain seq x y z
N MET A 1 -4.76 12.06 5.07
CA MET A 1 -3.94 11.14 5.89
C MET A 1 -2.49 11.32 5.46
N PRO A 2 -1.51 11.39 6.38
CA PRO A 2 -0.12 11.48 5.97
C PRO A 2 0.28 10.17 5.27
N THR A 3 0.63 10.27 3.99
CA THR A 3 1.23 9.19 3.22
C THR A 3 2.72 9.47 3.02
N MET A 4 3.52 8.40 3.01
CA MET A 4 4.92 8.47 2.61
C MET A 4 5.10 7.78 1.27
N LEU A 5 5.96 8.34 0.42
CA LEU A 5 6.42 7.66 -0.80
C LEU A 5 7.52 6.67 -0.44
N ALA A 6 7.22 5.38 -0.53
CA ALA A 6 8.17 4.30 -0.31
C ALA A 6 8.75 3.81 -1.63
N ARG A 7 10.02 3.40 -1.60
CA ARG A 7 10.68 2.72 -2.73
C ARG A 7 10.55 1.21 -2.53
N ILE A 8 9.95 0.54 -3.52
CA ILE A 8 9.55 -0.86 -3.43
C ILE A 8 10.24 -1.65 -4.52
N THR A 9 10.78 -2.82 -4.17
CA THR A 9 11.31 -3.77 -5.15
C THR A 9 10.26 -4.83 -5.43
N CYS A 10 9.77 -4.92 -6.68
CA CYS A 10 8.76 -5.91 -7.03
C CYS A 10 9.31 -7.34 -6.84
N PRO A 11 8.66 -8.22 -6.06
CA PRO A 11 9.16 -9.58 -5.84
C PRO A 11 9.13 -10.44 -7.11
N ASN A 12 8.22 -10.14 -8.06
CA ASN A 12 8.03 -10.87 -9.31
C ASN A 12 9.07 -10.49 -10.38
N CYS A 13 9.19 -9.21 -10.74
CA CYS A 13 10.06 -8.76 -11.83
C CYS A 13 11.34 -8.03 -11.40
N LYS A 14 11.54 -7.82 -10.09
CA LYS A 14 12.69 -7.14 -9.47
C LYS A 14 12.87 -5.66 -9.82
N GLN A 15 11.98 -5.07 -10.62
CA GLN A 15 12.02 -3.63 -10.90
C GLN A 15 11.59 -2.82 -9.67
N GLN A 16 12.25 -1.68 -9.47
CA GLN A 16 11.93 -0.74 -8.40
C GLN A 16 10.86 0.25 -8.86
N PHE A 17 9.92 0.57 -7.98
CA PHE A 17 8.93 1.62 -8.21
C PHE A 17 8.61 2.35 -6.91
N GLN A 18 7.96 3.51 -7.02
CA GLN A 18 7.45 4.26 -5.87
C GLN A 18 5.97 3.94 -5.67
N ALA A 19 5.55 3.78 -4.42
CA ALA A 19 4.14 3.71 -4.05
C ALA A 19 3.88 4.50 -2.79
N GLU A 20 2.66 5.00 -2.65
CA GLU A 20 2.21 5.66 -1.43
C GLU A 20 1.92 4.62 -0.36
N VAL A 21 2.45 4.87 0.83
CA VAL A 21 2.23 4.07 2.04
C VAL A 21 1.57 4.96 3.08
N GLU A 22 0.37 4.58 3.49
CA GLU A 22 -0.35 5.18 4.60
C GLU A 22 0.23 4.62 5.91
N GLN A 23 0.88 5.47 6.69
CA GLN A 23 1.50 5.07 7.97
C GLN A 23 0.56 5.19 9.16
N ILE A 24 -0.39 6.11 9.08
CA ILE A 24 -1.35 6.38 10.16
C ILE A 24 -2.74 6.27 9.58
N LEU A 25 -3.45 5.24 10.01
CA LEU A 25 -4.85 4.98 9.69
C LEU A 25 -5.70 5.48 10.87
N ASP A 26 -6.14 6.73 10.81
CA ASP A 26 -6.98 7.31 11.85
C ASP A 26 -8.45 6.99 11.61
N VAL A 27 -8.98 6.04 12.39
CA VAL A 27 -10.39 5.61 12.32
C VAL A 27 -11.37 6.73 12.67
N ARG A 28 -10.94 7.76 13.43
CA ARG A 28 -11.80 8.92 13.73
C ARG A 28 -11.93 9.84 12.51
N ALA A 29 -10.88 9.94 11.70
CA ALA A 29 -10.87 10.75 10.48
C ALA A 29 -11.41 10.00 9.25
N ASP A 30 -11.17 8.68 9.17
CA ASP A 30 -11.72 7.77 8.17
C ASP A 30 -12.26 6.50 8.84
N PRO A 31 -13.57 6.41 9.13
CA PRO A 31 -14.17 5.23 9.74
C PRO A 31 -14.01 3.96 8.90
N SER A 32 -13.83 4.07 7.58
CA SER A 32 -13.63 2.93 6.69
C SER A 32 -12.26 2.27 6.88
N ALA A 33 -11.28 3.01 7.45
CA ALA A 33 -9.94 2.49 7.76
C ALA A 33 -10.00 1.24 8.63
N LYS A 34 -10.96 1.15 9.57
CA LYS A 34 -11.17 -0.06 10.39
C LYS A 34 -11.50 -1.28 9.52
N PHE A 35 -12.42 -1.12 8.57
CA PHE A 35 -12.77 -2.21 7.65
C PHE A 35 -11.59 -2.59 6.76
N ARG A 36 -10.87 -1.59 6.22
CA ARG A 36 -9.69 -1.84 5.37
C ARG A 36 -8.62 -2.62 6.13
N VAL A 37 -8.29 -2.22 7.35
CA VAL A 37 -7.30 -2.92 8.20
C VAL A 37 -7.75 -4.35 8.50
N LEU A 38 -8.99 -4.54 8.96
CA LEU A 38 -9.50 -5.88 9.31
C LEU A 38 -9.56 -6.85 8.13
N ASN A 39 -9.66 -6.34 6.90
CA ASN A 39 -9.67 -7.15 5.68
C ASN A 39 -8.32 -7.16 4.93
N GLY A 40 -7.26 -6.56 5.49
CA GLY A 40 -5.96 -6.48 4.83
C GLY A 40 -5.93 -5.63 3.54
N LEU A 41 -6.87 -4.70 3.39
CA LEU A 41 -7.03 -3.82 2.22
C LEU A 41 -6.31 -2.47 2.43
N VAL A 42 -5.15 -2.49 3.09
CA VAL A 42 -4.30 -1.31 3.33
C VAL A 42 -2.98 -1.48 2.59
N ASN A 43 -2.40 -0.36 2.15
CA ASN A 43 -1.09 -0.34 1.48
C ASN A 43 -0.99 -1.41 0.38
N PHE A 44 -1.95 -1.43 -0.54
CA PHE A 44 -1.94 -2.34 -1.69
C PHE A 44 -1.34 -1.61 -2.89
N ALA A 45 -0.43 -2.27 -3.62
CA ALA A 45 0.17 -1.69 -4.81
C ALA A 45 0.13 -2.65 -6.00
N ARG A 46 0.04 -2.05 -7.19
CA ARG A 46 0.22 -2.73 -8.47
C ARG A 46 1.56 -2.33 -9.06
N CYS A 47 2.44 -3.31 -9.29
CA CYS A 47 3.70 -3.07 -9.98
C CYS A 47 3.41 -2.60 -11.42
N PRO A 48 3.88 -1.39 -11.82
CA PRO A 48 3.60 -0.85 -13.15
C PRO A 48 4.35 -1.59 -14.26
N HIS A 49 5.35 -2.40 -13.92
CA HIS A 49 6.22 -3.07 -14.88
C HIS A 49 5.76 -4.47 -15.27
N CYS A 50 5.14 -5.21 -14.35
CA CYS A 50 4.71 -6.59 -14.60
C CYS A 50 3.27 -6.89 -14.16
N GLY A 51 2.57 -5.92 -13.56
CA GLY A 51 1.18 -6.08 -13.14
C GLY A 51 0.94 -6.88 -11.86
N MET A 52 1.99 -7.40 -11.20
CA MET A 52 1.90 -8.03 -9.88
C MET A 52 1.21 -7.09 -8.89
N GLN A 53 0.26 -7.63 -8.12
CA GLN A 53 -0.54 -6.88 -7.14
C GLN A 53 -0.44 -7.55 -5.79
N GLY A 54 -0.31 -6.77 -4.73
CA GLY A 54 -0.23 -7.29 -3.38
C GLY A 54 -0.19 -6.20 -2.33
N ALA A 55 -0.39 -6.61 -1.08
CA ALA A 55 -0.07 -5.79 0.07
C ALA A 55 1.44 -5.51 0.09
N LEU A 56 1.78 -4.29 0.50
CA LEU A 56 3.14 -3.87 0.78
C LEU A 56 3.47 -4.27 2.23
N ASP A 57 4.58 -4.98 2.41
CA ASP A 57 5.16 -5.37 3.70
C ASP A 57 6.60 -4.84 3.76
#